data_AF-A0A7K9F3Z8-F1
#
_entry.id   AF-A0A7K9F3Z8-F1
#
_cell.length_a   1.000
_cell.length_b   1.000
_cell.length_c   1.000
_cell.angle_alpha   90.00
_cell.angle_beta   90.00
_cell.angle_gamma   90.00
#
_symmetry.space_group_name_H-M   'P 1'
#
loop_
_entity.id
_entity.type
_entity.pdbx_description
1 polymer ?
#
loop_
_entity_poly.entity_id
_entity_poly.type
_entity_poly.pdbx_seq_one_letter_code
_entity_poly.pdbx_strand_id
1 'polypeptide(L)' 'MNGTGRLEHPSGSVYEGEFKNNKFHGAGTYTLPNGAKYIGPFNENKMEGEGDFIDENGVEWNGTFHGSAAVGLKQKMKM' A
#
# COMPACT_ATOMS: atom_id res chain seq x y z
N MET A 1 0.59 14.99 -12.51
CA MET A 1 -0.65 14.31 -12.11
C MET A 1 -0.87 14.56 -10.63
N ASN A 2 -1.96 15.28 -10.34
CA ASN A 2 -2.51 15.50 -9.01
C ASN A 2 -3.96 15.00 -9.06
N GLY A 3 -4.39 14.21 -8.08
CA GLY A 3 -5.71 13.58 -8.06
C GLY A 3 -5.63 12.06 -7.98
N THR A 4 -6.77 11.37 -8.00
CA THR A 4 -6.80 9.90 -7.92
C THR A 4 -6.54 9.25 -9.28
N GLY A 5 -5.92 8.08 -9.26
CA GLY A 5 -5.64 7.32 -10.48
C GLY A 5 -5.27 5.87 -10.22
N ARG A 6 -4.97 5.16 -11.30
CA ARG A 6 -4.49 3.78 -11.30
C ARG A 6 -3.23 3.71 -12.14
N LEU A 7 -2.13 3.22 -11.57
CA LEU A 7 -0.87 2.99 -12.25
C LEU A 7 -0.58 1.49 -12.25
N GLU A 8 -0.57 0.91 -13.44
CA GLU A 8 -0.20 -0.48 -13.65
C GLU A 8 1.26 -0.54 -14.11
N HIS A 9 2.10 -1.20 -13.33
CA HIS A 9 3.48 -1.45 -13.71
C HIS A 9 3.54 -2.68 -14.62
N PRO A 10 4.44 -2.70 -15.61
CA PRO A 10 4.66 -3.87 -16.47
C PRO A 10 5.16 -5.10 -15.68
N SER A 11 5.69 -4.90 -14.47
CA SER A 11 6.03 -5.98 -13.53
C SER A 11 4.82 -6.68 -12.92
N GLY A 12 3.60 -6.20 -13.14
CA GLY A 12 2.35 -6.73 -12.58
C GLY A 12 1.91 -6.07 -11.28
N SER A 13 2.70 -5.16 -10.71
CA SER A 13 2.25 -4.33 -9.59
C SER A 13 1.23 -3.29 -10.04
N VAL A 14 0.22 -3.03 -9.21
CA VAL A 14 -0.83 -2.05 -9.50
C VAL A 14 -0.98 -1.12 -8.30
N TYR A 15 -0.85 0.18 -8.52
CA TYR A 15 -1.17 1.20 -7.54
C TYR A 15 -2.49 1.88 -7.89
N GLU A 16 -3.39 2.01 -6.92
CA GLU A 16 -4.67 2.70 -7.04
C GLU A 16 -4.83 3.66 -5.87
N GLY A 17 -4.83 4.96 -6.12
CA GLY A 17 -4.85 5.93 -5.03
C GLY A 17 -4.61 7.35 -5.48
N GLU A 18 -4.30 8.21 -4.53
CA GLU A 18 -4.00 9.61 -4.79
C GLU A 18 -2.57 9.78 -5.34
N PHE A 19 -2.45 10.65 -6.33
CA PHE A 19 -1.19 11.07 -6.90
C PHE A 19 -0.99 12.54 -6.57
N LYS A 20 0.26 12.88 -6.25
CA LYS A 20 0.72 14.25 -6.11
C LYS A 20 2.06 14.38 -6.80
N ASN A 21 2.17 15.31 -7.76
CA ASN A 21 3.38 15.50 -8.57
C ASN A 21 3.88 14.20 -9.23
N ASN A 22 2.97 13.38 -9.77
CA ASN A 22 3.29 12.07 -10.37
C ASN A 22 3.87 11.03 -9.39
N LYS A 23 3.79 11.28 -8.08
CA LYS A 23 4.18 10.33 -7.04
C LYS A 23 2.94 9.84 -6.29
N PHE A 24 2.98 8.62 -5.77
CA PHE A 24 1.95 8.12 -4.86
C PHE A 24 1.92 8.98 -3.60
N HIS A 25 0.72 9.40 -3.21
CA HIS A 25 0.50 10.27 -2.07
C HIS A 25 -0.87 9.95 -1.45
N GLY A 26 -1.15 10.46 -0.26
CA GLY A 26 -2.46 10.32 0.36
C GLY A 26 -2.88 8.86 0.52
N ALA A 27 -4.17 8.57 0.47
CA ALA A 27 -4.65 7.20 0.60
C ALA A 27 -4.47 6.43 -0.73
N GLY A 28 -3.99 5.20 -0.64
CA GLY A 28 -3.86 4.32 -1.79
C GLY A 28 -3.85 2.85 -1.45
N THR A 29 -3.95 2.04 -2.50
CA THR A 29 -3.82 0.59 -2.48
C THR A 29 -2.72 0.20 -3.46
N TYR A 30 -1.70 -0.50 -2.98
CA TYR A 30 -0.62 -1.04 -3.79
C TYR A 30 -0.69 -2.55 -3.81
N THR A 31 -1.09 -3.12 -4.94
CA THR A 31 -1.14 -4.55 -5.20
C THR A 31 0.18 -5.00 -5.83
N LEU A 32 0.80 -6.00 -5.24
CA LEU A 32 2.01 -6.64 -5.72
C LEU A 32 1.66 -7.79 -6.69
N PRO A 33 2.58 -8.15 -7.60
CA PRO A 33 2.35 -9.22 -8.58
C PRO A 33 2.17 -10.61 -7.95
N ASN A 34 2.62 -10.81 -6.71
CA ASN A 34 2.37 -12.04 -5.95
C ASN A 34 0.95 -12.11 -5.35
N GLY A 35 0.13 -11.06 -5.52
CA GLY A 35 -1.22 -10.98 -4.96
C GLY A 35 -1.31 -10.33 -3.58
N ALA A 36 -0.17 -10.04 -2.93
CA ALA A 36 -0.16 -9.22 -1.73
C ALA A 36 -0.63 -7.80 -2.05
N LYS A 37 -1.26 -7.11 -1.10
CA LYS A 37 -1.72 -5.73 -1.28
C LYS A 37 -1.54 -4.93 0.00
N TYR A 38 -1.04 -3.71 -0.14
CA TYR A 38 -0.98 -2.74 0.94
C TYR A 38 -2.06 -1.69 0.75
N ILE A 39 -2.78 -1.35 1.81
CA ILE A 39 -3.85 -0.35 1.83
C ILE A 39 -3.49 0.63 2.93
N GLY A 40 -3.22 1.88 2.58
CA GLY A 40 -2.84 2.86 3.58
C GLY A 40 -2.35 4.17 2.98
N PRO A 41 -1.78 5.05 3.81
CA PRO A 41 -1.28 6.32 3.35
C PRO A 41 0.08 6.14 2.67
N PHE A 42 0.30 7.00 1.68
CA PHE A 42 1.51 7.10 0.89
C PHE A 42 2.04 8.53 0.96
N ASN A 43 3.36 8.64 0.97
CA ASN A 43 4.07 9.89 0.89
C ASN A 43 5.25 9.75 -0.08
N GLU A 44 5.21 10.47 -1.20
CA GLU A 44 6.27 10.46 -2.21
C GLU A 44 6.71 9.05 -2.68
N ASN A 45 5.75 8.17 -3.01
CA ASN A 45 5.96 6.75 -3.38
C ASN A 45 6.33 5.81 -2.24
N LYS A 46 6.33 6.27 -0.99
CA LYS A 46 6.62 5.46 0.19
C LYS A 46 5.33 5.22 0.97
N MET A 47 5.15 4.01 1.49
CA MET A 47 4.09 3.70 2.43
C MET A 47 4.39 4.44 3.74
N GLU A 48 3.48 5.29 4.22
CA GLU A 48 3.71 6.12 5.39
C GLU A 48 2.46 6.17 6.27
N GLY A 49 2.61 5.95 7.57
CA GLY A 49 1.50 5.96 8.52
C GLY A 49 0.89 4.58 8.76
N GLU A 50 -0.29 4.54 9.36
CA GLU A 50 -1.00 3.30 9.69
C GLU A 50 -1.69 2.73 8.45
N GLY A 51 -1.44 1.46 8.16
CA GLY A 51 -2.01 0.76 7.01
C GLY A 51 -2.34 -0.71 7.30
N ASP A 52 -3.07 -1.30 6.37
CA ASP A 52 -3.37 -2.73 6.32
C ASP A 52 -2.56 -3.36 5.18
N PHE A 53 -1.80 -4.39 5.48
CA PHE A 53 -1.10 -5.22 4.51
C PHE A 53 -1.79 -6.58 4.44
N ILE A 54 -2.24 -6.98 3.27
CA ILE A 54 -2.74 -8.33 3.00
C ILE A 54 -1.64 -9.08 2.26
N ASP A 55 -1.21 -10.20 2.83
CA ASP A 55 -0.22 -11.09 2.22
C ASP A 55 -0.81 -11.89 1.04
N GLU A 56 0.02 -12.56 0.25
CA GLU A 56 -0.42 -13.43 -0.85
C GLU A 56 -1.39 -14.54 -0.40
N ASN A 57 -1.31 -14.94 0.87
CA ASN A 57 -2.21 -15.91 1.49
C ASN A 57 -3.57 -15.32 1.92
N GLY A 58 -3.81 -14.03 1.68
CA GLY A 58 -5.01 -13.33 2.15
C GLY A 58 -4.98 -12.98 3.64
N VAL A 59 -3.84 -13.15 4.31
CA VAL A 59 -3.68 -12.81 5.72
C VAL A 59 -3.55 -11.30 5.86
N GLU A 60 -4.47 -10.69 6.60
CA GLU A 60 -4.49 -9.27 6.89
C GLU A 60 -3.56 -8.95 8.08
N TRP A 61 -2.73 -7.93 7.93
CA TRP A 61 -1.80 -7.41 8.92
C TRP A 61 -2.04 -5.91 9.06
N ASN A 62 -2.06 -5.39 10.28
CA ASN A 62 -2.15 -3.94 10.52
C ASN A 62 -0.91 -3.47 11.28
N GLY A 63 -0.39 -2.31 10.91
CA GLY A 63 0.75 -1.70 11.59
C GLY A 63 1.08 -0.33 11.05
N THR A 64 2.18 0.23 11.55
CA THR A 64 2.68 1.54 11.11
C THR A 64 3.81 1.34 10.11
N PHE A 65 3.70 1.94 8.93
CA PHE A 65 4.67 1.85 7.85
C PHE A 65 5.42 3.18 7.72
N HIS A 66 6.73 3.11 7.57
CA HIS A 66 7.61 4.24 7.31
C HIS A 66 8.57 3.85 6.18
N GLY A 67 8.12 4.03 4.94
CA GLY A 67 8.81 3.61 3.74
C GLY A 67 8.93 2.10 3.61
N SER A 68 10.16 1.58 3.70
CA SER A 68 10.44 0.14 3.65
C SER A 68 10.41 -0.53 5.02
N ALA A 69 10.30 0.24 6.11
CA ALA A 69 10.20 -0.28 7.46
C ALA A 69 8.73 -0.36 7.87
N ALA A 70 8.29 -1.54 8.27
CA ALA A 70 7.00 -1.72 8.95
C ALA A 70 7.28 -2.00 10.43
N VAL A 71 6.64 -1.25 11.32
CA VAL A 71 6.83 -1.34 12.78
C VAL A 71 5.52 -1.82 13.40
N GLY A 72 5.63 -2.82 14.28
CA GLY A 72 4.50 -3.28 15.06
C GLY A 72 3.42 -3.97 14.23
N LEU A 73 3.78 -4.66 13.15
CA LEU A 73 2.86 -5.47 12.37
C LEU A 73 2.17 -6.49 13.28
N LYS A 74 0.85 -6.39 13.37
CA LYS A 74 -0.01 -7.32 14.09
C LYS A 74 -0.91 -8.02 13.07
N GLN A 75 -0.93 -9.34 13.14
CA GLN A 75 -1.87 -10.11 12.34
C GLN A 75 -3.29 -9.79 12.80
N LYS A 76 -4.13 -9.40 11.85
CA LYS A 76 -5.56 -9.17 12.07
C LYS A 76 -6.24 -10.54 11.97
N MET A 77 -6.24 -11.28 13.08
CA MET A 77 -6.99 -12.52 13.18
C MET A 77 -8.48 -12.17 13.22
N LYS A 78 -9.22 -12.50 12.15
CA LYS A 78 -10.68 -12.60 12.24
C LYS A 78 -11.00 -13.80 13.11
N MET A 79 -11.57 -13.52 14.29
CA MET A 79 -12.11 -14.53 15.21
C MET A 79 -13.33 -15.20 14.61
#